data_AF-A0A3Q9FQM0-F1
#
_entry.id   AF-A0A3Q9FQM0-F1
#
_cell.length_a   1.000
_cell.length_b   1.000
_cell.length_c   1.000
_cell.angle_alpha   90.00
_cell.angle_beta   90.00
_cell.angle_gamma   90.00
#
_symmetry.space_group_name_H-M   'P 1'
#
loop_
_entity.id
_entity.type
_entity.pdbx_description
1 polymer ?
#
loop_
_entity_poly.entity_id
_entity_poly.type
_entity_poly.pdbx_seq_one_letter_code
_entity_poly.pdbx_strand_id
1 'polypeptide(L)'
;MLLNLSRFFTTIILILASNLVIAQGFVIQGVARNAGHAALSDKLLSFSFSVQSSNGSTTYYSEAKSIQTDTYGVFSHVIGQGDNKSGDIADVPYGHGNLKLVVSVTNDGQTNIISDQPFNYVPYAYQAANGAPAGSIMPYVGASAPAGWILCDGSSVPNGTVLKDVLGVDNAPDLRGIFLRGTGTSSAYKNSSDEFLTGPNLNNYEKDQVRNHNHSVGTYVLSNAGAHSHSYYKYTGGAHSKVNVDVGGYGYGSDSYQTDTQGDHAHNMSGNSGNPTANSGSENKPASYGVTYIIKL
;
A
#
# COMPACT_ATOMS: atom_id res chain seq x y z
N MET A 1 37.87 68.75 30.85
CA MET A 1 38.60 67.67 30.16
C MET A 1 37.57 66.69 29.65
N LEU A 2 37.51 66.53 28.33
CA LEU A 2 36.62 65.64 27.57
C LEU A 2 36.70 64.19 28.06
N LEU A 3 35.59 63.44 28.03
CA LEU A 3 35.58 62.01 27.65
C LEU A 3 34.15 61.45 27.47
N ASN A 4 33.75 61.41 26.18
CA ASN A 4 32.98 60.39 25.46
C ASN A 4 31.85 59.62 26.18
N LEU A 5 30.61 60.03 25.91
CA LEU A 5 29.41 59.21 26.10
C LEU A 5 29.17 58.36 24.85
N SER A 6 29.58 57.09 24.90
CA SER A 6 29.33 56.08 23.86
C SER A 6 27.81 55.86 23.71
N ARG A 7 27.28 56.21 22.54
CA ARG A 7 25.88 55.99 22.16
C ARG A 7 25.64 54.50 21.93
N PHE A 8 24.94 53.83 22.85
CA PHE A 8 24.38 52.50 22.60
C PHE A 8 23.17 52.65 21.67
N PHE A 9 23.27 52.16 20.44
CA PHE A 9 22.13 51.95 19.54
C PHE A 9 21.62 50.53 19.75
N THR A 10 20.49 50.37 20.45
CA THR A 10 19.83 49.07 20.59
C THR A 10 18.90 48.88 19.39
N THR A 11 19.30 48.05 18.43
CA THR A 11 18.46 47.66 17.29
C THR A 11 17.43 46.63 17.75
N ILE A 12 16.15 47.00 17.81
CA ILE A 12 15.03 46.07 17.93
C ILE A 12 14.81 45.43 16.55
N ILE A 13 15.07 44.13 16.43
CA ILE A 13 14.69 43.33 15.25
C ILE A 13 13.26 42.84 15.50
N LEU A 14 12.29 43.44 14.80
CA LEU A 14 10.90 42.99 14.79
C LEU A 14 10.78 41.85 13.77
N ILE A 15 10.78 40.60 14.24
CA ILE A 15 10.51 39.43 13.39
C ILE A 15 9.00 39.37 13.14
N LEU A 16 8.55 39.89 12.01
CA LEU A 16 7.20 39.66 11.50
C LEU A 16 7.14 38.24 10.90
N ALA A 17 6.87 37.25 11.75
CA ALA A 17 6.43 35.94 11.28
C ALA A 17 4.96 36.07 10.86
N SER A 18 4.72 36.30 9.56
CA SER A 18 3.37 36.22 9.01
C SER A 18 2.94 34.75 8.99
N ASN A 19 2.31 34.28 10.06
CA ASN A 19 1.51 33.07 10.01
C ASN A 19 0.35 33.37 9.06
N LEU A 20 0.35 32.76 7.88
CA LEU A 20 -0.84 32.65 7.05
C LEU A 20 -1.85 31.81 7.82
N VAL A 21 -2.69 32.47 8.62
CA VAL A 21 -3.92 31.86 9.12
C VAL A 21 -4.85 31.83 7.91
N ILE A 22 -4.82 30.74 7.15
CA ILE A 22 -5.93 30.43 6.26
C ILE A 22 -7.11 30.24 7.20
N ALA A 23 -8.03 31.18 7.17
CA ALA A 23 -9.23 31.11 7.98
C ALA A 23 -10.03 29.88 7.52
N GLN A 24 -9.97 28.80 8.31
CA GLN A 24 -10.72 27.58 8.04
C GLN A 24 -12.17 27.82 8.44
N GLY A 25 -13.08 27.55 7.51
CA GLY A 25 -14.50 27.80 7.74
C GLY A 25 -15.32 27.84 6.46
N PHE A 26 -16.63 27.96 6.63
CA PHE A 26 -17.56 28.17 5.52
C PHE A 26 -18.53 29.30 5.86
N VAL A 27 -18.93 30.05 4.83
CA VAL A 27 -19.82 31.20 5.01
C VAL A 27 -21.26 30.71 5.16
N ILE A 28 -21.99 31.31 6.09
CA ILE A 28 -23.44 31.29 6.15
C ILE A 28 -23.99 32.71 6.00
N GLN A 29 -25.14 32.82 5.36
CA GLN A 29 -25.90 34.05 5.24
C GLN A 29 -27.39 33.74 5.45
N GLY A 30 -28.11 34.66 6.11
CA GLY A 30 -29.54 34.52 6.34
C GLY A 30 -30.19 35.86 6.63
N VAL A 31 -31.51 35.85 6.79
CA VAL A 31 -32.30 37.04 7.18
C VAL A 31 -32.92 36.79 8.54
N ALA A 32 -32.56 37.60 9.53
CA ALA A 32 -33.14 37.54 10.86
C ALA A 32 -34.53 38.21 10.85
N ARG A 33 -35.55 37.49 11.32
CA ARG A 33 -36.93 37.97 11.42
C ARG A 33 -37.47 37.78 12.83
N ASN A 34 -38.39 38.65 13.25
CA ASN A 34 -39.14 38.47 14.49
C ASN A 34 -40.33 37.50 14.29
N ALA A 35 -41.07 37.22 15.36
CA ALA A 35 -42.24 36.33 15.33
C ALA A 35 -43.36 36.81 14.39
N GLY A 36 -43.41 38.11 14.07
CA GLY A 36 -44.32 38.70 13.09
C GLY A 36 -43.79 38.67 11.65
N HIS A 37 -42.69 37.96 11.38
CA HIS A 37 -42.00 37.88 10.09
C HIS A 37 -41.35 39.20 9.62
N ALA A 38 -41.35 40.26 10.43
CA ALA A 38 -40.66 41.49 10.09
C ALA A 38 -39.15 41.31 10.27
N ALA A 39 -38.36 41.89 9.36
CA ALA A 39 -36.92 41.87 9.44
C ALA A 39 -36.44 42.58 10.71
N LEU A 40 -35.43 42.00 11.37
CA LEU A 40 -34.73 42.64 12.48
C LEU A 40 -33.59 43.47 11.89
N SER A 41 -33.90 44.66 11.40
CA SER A 41 -32.97 45.54 10.68
C SER A 41 -32.07 46.37 11.60
N ASP A 42 -30.81 46.54 11.17
CA ASP A 42 -29.75 47.31 11.85
C ASP A 42 -29.58 46.95 13.35
N LYS A 43 -29.93 45.71 13.73
CA LYS A 43 -29.97 45.24 15.11
C LYS A 43 -28.76 44.36 15.40
N LEU A 44 -28.08 44.64 16.51
CA LEU A 44 -27.05 43.74 17.04
C LEU A 44 -27.72 42.53 17.69
N LEU A 45 -27.48 41.35 17.13
CA LEU A 45 -28.06 40.08 17.57
C LEU A 45 -26.95 39.10 17.93
N SER A 46 -27.21 38.22 18.91
CA SER A 46 -26.25 37.17 19.28
C SER A 46 -26.66 35.85 18.64
N PHE A 47 -25.80 35.30 17.79
CA PHE A 47 -26.01 34.03 17.10
C PHE A 47 -25.21 32.92 17.76
N SER A 48 -25.74 31.70 17.74
CA SER A 48 -25.00 30.48 18.05
C SER A 48 -25.10 29.51 16.88
N PHE A 49 -23.98 28.91 16.51
CA PHE A 49 -23.87 27.97 15.41
C PHE A 49 -23.38 26.64 15.97
N SER A 50 -23.99 25.53 15.56
CA SER A 50 -23.55 24.19 15.99
C SER A 50 -23.64 23.17 14.87
N VAL A 51 -22.57 22.39 14.71
CA VAL A 51 -22.51 21.23 13.82
C VAL A 51 -22.80 19.99 14.63
N GLN A 52 -23.84 19.27 14.25
CA GLN A 52 -24.35 18.12 15.00
C GLN A 52 -24.52 16.88 14.10
N SER A 53 -24.64 15.72 14.73
CA SER A 53 -25.18 14.53 14.06
C SER A 53 -26.62 14.78 13.59
N SER A 54 -27.09 14.04 12.58
CA SER A 54 -28.45 14.18 12.03
C SER A 54 -29.56 14.11 13.08
N ASN A 55 -29.39 13.24 14.09
CA ASN A 55 -30.33 13.08 15.20
C ASN A 55 -30.14 14.09 16.35
N GLY A 56 -29.15 14.99 16.26
CA GLY A 56 -28.81 15.97 17.30
C GLY A 56 -28.16 15.38 18.56
N SER A 57 -27.85 14.07 18.59
CA SER A 57 -27.30 13.41 19.77
C SER A 57 -25.86 13.82 20.09
N THR A 58 -25.10 14.31 19.12
CA THR A 58 -23.71 14.72 19.29
C THR A 58 -23.49 16.07 18.65
N THR A 59 -22.91 17.01 19.39
CA THR A 59 -22.39 18.27 18.85
C THR A 59 -20.89 18.14 18.66
N TYR A 60 -20.44 18.23 17.42
CA TYR A 60 -19.01 18.12 17.06
C TYR A 60 -18.31 19.47 17.14
N TYR A 61 -19.01 20.55 16.79
CA TYR A 61 -18.50 21.90 16.83
C TYR A 61 -19.60 22.87 17.26
N SER A 62 -19.27 23.89 18.04
CA SER A 62 -20.13 25.05 18.23
C SER A 62 -19.34 26.33 18.46
N GLU A 63 -19.96 27.47 18.14
CA GLU A 63 -19.45 28.80 18.41
C GLU A 63 -20.60 29.81 18.56
N ALA A 64 -20.29 31.00 19.05
CA ALA A 64 -21.22 32.12 19.12
C ALA A 64 -20.63 33.37 18.46
N LYS A 65 -21.49 34.26 17.94
CA LYS A 65 -21.06 35.57 17.45
C LYS A 65 -22.15 36.61 17.58
N SER A 66 -21.78 37.81 18.06
CA SER A 66 -22.65 38.98 17.93
C SER A 66 -22.45 39.63 16.56
N ILE A 67 -23.54 39.76 15.80
CA ILE A 67 -23.53 40.25 14.42
C ILE A 67 -24.59 41.34 14.31
N GLN A 68 -24.20 42.48 13.73
CA GLN A 68 -25.15 43.53 13.37
C GLN A 68 -25.77 43.18 12.01
N THR A 69 -27.10 43.08 11.97
CA THR A 69 -27.83 42.89 10.71
C THR A 69 -27.82 44.18 9.88
N ASP A 70 -28.05 44.06 8.58
CA ASP A 70 -28.25 45.23 7.70
C ASP A 70 -29.68 45.78 7.76
N THR A 71 -29.97 46.80 6.95
CA THR A 71 -31.30 47.42 6.83
C THR A 71 -32.41 46.45 6.36
N TYR A 72 -32.06 45.30 5.79
CA TYR A 72 -32.98 44.24 5.39
C TYR A 72 -33.02 43.07 6.37
N GLY A 73 -32.29 43.14 7.49
CA GLY A 73 -32.17 42.08 8.49
C GLY A 73 -31.20 40.97 8.09
N VAL A 74 -30.38 41.16 7.05
CA VAL A 74 -29.42 40.17 6.57
C VAL A 74 -28.22 40.10 7.52
N PHE A 75 -27.75 38.89 7.80
CA PHE A 75 -26.49 38.64 8.51
C PHE A 75 -25.61 37.70 7.70
N SER A 76 -24.29 37.82 7.84
CA SER A 76 -23.31 36.89 7.26
C SER A 76 -22.21 36.58 8.28
N HIS A 77 -21.77 35.33 8.33
CA HIS A 77 -20.69 34.89 9.20
C HIS A 77 -19.87 33.75 8.57
N VAL A 78 -18.58 33.70 8.88
CA VAL A 78 -17.73 32.56 8.54
C VAL A 78 -17.69 31.62 9.75
N ILE A 79 -18.31 30.45 9.60
CA ILE A 79 -18.31 29.44 10.66
C ILE A 79 -16.87 28.96 10.90
N GLY A 80 -16.41 28.94 12.14
CA GLY A 80 -15.01 28.67 12.47
C GLY A 80 -14.25 29.91 12.94
N GLN A 81 -14.86 31.11 12.86
CA GLN A 81 -14.28 32.39 13.28
C GLN A 81 -15.09 33.08 14.39
N GLY A 82 -16.01 32.36 15.02
CA GLY A 82 -16.79 32.84 16.15
C GLY A 82 -15.98 32.94 17.44
N ASP A 83 -16.69 33.33 18.50
CA ASP A 83 -16.24 33.37 19.88
C ASP A 83 -16.81 32.14 20.63
N ASN A 84 -16.34 31.85 21.85
CA ASN A 84 -16.84 30.75 22.71
C ASN A 84 -16.92 29.38 22.00
N LYS A 85 -15.84 28.99 21.32
CA LYS A 85 -15.80 27.75 20.54
C LYS A 85 -15.75 26.51 21.42
N SER A 86 -16.41 25.45 20.98
CA SER A 86 -16.27 24.08 21.49
C SER A 86 -15.98 23.14 20.32
N GLY A 87 -14.92 22.33 20.44
CA GLY A 87 -14.39 21.54 19.33
C GLY A 87 -13.61 22.38 18.32
N ASP A 88 -13.12 21.74 17.27
CA ASP A 88 -12.50 22.39 16.11
C ASP A 88 -13.34 22.10 14.85
N ILE A 89 -13.56 23.12 14.03
CA ILE A 89 -14.31 22.98 12.77
C ILE A 89 -13.58 22.05 11.79
N ALA A 90 -12.25 21.98 11.88
CA ALA A 90 -11.41 21.11 11.05
C ALA A 90 -11.57 19.63 11.41
N ASP A 91 -11.89 19.32 12.66
CA ASP A 91 -11.97 17.96 13.21
C ASP A 91 -13.37 17.34 13.07
N VAL A 92 -14.34 18.10 12.55
CA VAL A 92 -15.70 17.61 12.29
C VAL A 92 -15.65 16.44 11.30
N PRO A 93 -16.33 15.30 11.56
CA PRO A 93 -16.23 14.10 10.74
C PRO A 93 -17.09 14.19 9.47
N TYR A 94 -16.80 15.14 8.59
CA TYR A 94 -17.54 15.37 7.34
C TYR A 94 -17.62 14.11 6.45
N GLY A 95 -16.61 13.23 6.52
CA GLY A 95 -16.56 11.98 5.77
C GLY A 95 -17.60 10.92 6.19
N HIS A 96 -18.20 11.04 7.39
CA HIS A 96 -19.26 10.12 7.83
C HIS A 96 -20.64 10.44 7.23
N GLY A 97 -20.81 11.63 6.64
CA GLY A 97 -22.09 12.11 6.13
C GLY A 97 -23.12 12.40 7.23
N ASN A 98 -24.32 12.83 6.83
CA ASN A 98 -25.48 13.04 7.71
C ASN A 98 -25.24 13.99 8.89
N LEU A 99 -24.46 15.05 8.67
CA LEU A 99 -24.30 16.15 9.63
C LEU A 99 -25.32 17.25 9.34
N LYS A 100 -25.65 18.04 10.36
CA LYS A 100 -26.53 19.21 10.23
C LYS A 100 -25.93 20.43 10.90
N LEU A 101 -26.32 21.60 10.41
CA LEU A 101 -26.02 22.90 11.02
C LEU A 101 -27.28 23.43 11.69
N VAL A 102 -27.18 23.71 12.99
CA VAL A 102 -28.22 24.39 13.75
C VAL A 102 -27.76 25.81 14.04
N VAL A 103 -28.58 26.78 13.66
CA VAL A 103 -28.37 28.21 13.88
C VAL A 103 -29.48 28.72 14.78
N SER A 104 -29.09 29.33 15.90
CA SER A 104 -30.00 30.01 16.80
C SER A 104 -29.64 31.48 16.93
N VAL A 105 -30.64 32.30 17.22
CA VAL A 105 -30.48 33.73 17.48
C VAL A 105 -31.10 34.07 18.84
N THR A 106 -30.35 34.81 19.65
CA THR A 106 -30.82 35.39 20.90
C THR A 106 -31.10 36.87 20.68
N ASN A 107 -32.33 37.27 20.96
CA ASN A 107 -32.80 38.65 20.87
C ASN A 107 -33.60 38.98 22.15
N ASP A 108 -33.20 40.04 22.85
CA ASP A 108 -33.86 40.51 24.09
C ASP A 108 -34.05 39.38 25.14
N GLY A 109 -33.04 38.51 25.27
CA GLY A 109 -33.02 37.38 26.22
C GLY A 109 -33.75 36.12 25.76
N GLN A 110 -34.46 36.14 24.62
CA GLN A 110 -35.13 34.98 24.04
C GLN A 110 -34.29 34.35 22.94
N THR A 111 -34.05 33.03 23.03
CA THR A 111 -33.26 32.27 22.04
C THR A 111 -34.19 31.43 21.18
N ASN A 112 -34.10 31.59 19.86
CA ASN A 112 -34.89 30.84 18.89
C ASN A 112 -33.99 30.17 17.86
N ILE A 113 -34.31 28.91 17.49
CA ILE A 113 -33.67 28.22 16.37
C ILE A 113 -34.26 28.79 15.07
N ILE A 114 -33.40 29.31 14.21
CA ILE A 114 -33.78 29.91 12.92
C ILE A 114 -33.39 29.06 11.72
N SER A 115 -32.50 28.08 11.92
CA SER A 115 -32.16 27.09 10.91
C SER A 115 -31.75 25.79 11.60
N ASP A 116 -32.28 24.67 11.11
CA ASP A 116 -31.86 23.31 11.46
C ASP A 116 -31.86 22.53 10.15
N GLN A 117 -30.70 22.49 9.48
CA GLN A 117 -30.60 21.99 8.10
C GLN A 117 -29.42 21.02 7.94
N PRO A 118 -29.61 19.91 7.22
CA PRO A 118 -28.50 19.03 6.83
C PRO A 118 -27.44 19.77 6.01
N PHE A 119 -26.19 19.36 6.14
CA PHE A 119 -25.15 19.78 5.19
C PHE A 119 -25.38 19.13 3.83
N ASN A 120 -25.71 19.96 2.85
CA ASN A 120 -25.73 19.57 1.45
C ASN A 120 -24.36 19.82 0.81
N TYR A 121 -24.03 19.03 -0.21
CA TYR A 121 -22.77 19.20 -0.95
C TYR A 121 -22.70 20.58 -1.63
N VAL A 122 -21.55 21.23 -1.51
CA VAL A 122 -21.16 22.39 -2.33
C VAL A 122 -20.41 21.92 -3.57
N PRO A 123 -20.37 22.69 -4.68
CA PRO A 123 -19.77 22.25 -5.94
C PRO A 123 -18.34 21.69 -5.81
N TYR A 124 -17.47 22.31 -5.01
CA TYR A 124 -16.10 21.82 -4.78
C TYR A 124 -16.06 20.49 -4.00
N ALA A 125 -16.91 20.33 -2.98
CA ALA A 125 -17.01 19.08 -2.22
C ALA A 125 -17.59 17.95 -3.08
N TYR A 126 -18.55 18.28 -3.95
CA TYR A 126 -19.12 17.34 -4.91
C TYR A 126 -18.08 16.86 -5.92
N GLN A 127 -17.21 17.76 -6.41
CA GLN A 127 -16.08 17.38 -7.27
C GLN A 127 -15.03 16.55 -6.51
N ALA A 128 -14.73 16.88 -5.25
CA ALA A 128 -13.77 16.15 -4.42
C ALA A 128 -14.21 14.73 -4.05
N ALA A 129 -15.52 14.42 -4.11
CA ALA A 129 -16.01 13.04 -4.02
C ALA A 129 -15.42 12.13 -5.13
N ASN A 130 -14.88 12.72 -6.20
CA ASN A 130 -14.15 12.06 -7.28
C ASN A 130 -12.61 12.08 -7.09
N GLY A 131 -12.11 12.21 -5.85
CA GLY A 131 -10.67 12.35 -5.55
C GLY A 131 -9.77 11.24 -6.12
N ALA A 132 -10.35 10.10 -6.47
CA ALA A 132 -9.75 9.12 -7.37
C ALA A 132 -10.79 8.71 -8.43
N PRO A 133 -10.41 8.52 -9.71
CA PRO A 133 -11.32 7.96 -10.70
C PRO A 133 -11.68 6.51 -10.34
N ALA A 134 -12.87 6.06 -10.71
CA ALA A 134 -13.26 4.68 -10.55
C ALA A 134 -12.27 3.74 -11.25
N GLY A 135 -11.99 2.59 -10.64
CA GLY A 135 -10.94 1.68 -11.07
C GLY A 135 -9.55 1.97 -10.49
N SER A 136 -9.36 3.09 -9.79
CA SER A 136 -8.12 3.35 -9.04
C SER A 136 -7.94 2.32 -7.94
N ILE A 137 -6.77 1.65 -7.91
CA ILE A 137 -6.40 0.69 -6.89
C ILE A 137 -5.36 1.33 -5.96
N MET A 138 -5.52 1.18 -4.65
CA MET A 138 -4.53 1.65 -3.67
C MET A 138 -4.34 0.66 -2.52
N PRO A 139 -3.11 0.59 -1.95
CA PRO A 139 -2.90 -0.13 -0.70
C PRO A 139 -3.58 0.59 0.47
N TYR A 140 -4.15 -0.19 1.38
CA TYR A 140 -4.92 0.29 2.53
C TYR A 140 -4.67 -0.59 3.76
N VAL A 141 -4.42 0.04 4.91
CA VAL A 141 -4.08 -0.68 6.14
C VAL A 141 -5.31 -1.24 6.87
N GLY A 142 -6.50 -0.70 6.58
CA GLY A 142 -7.73 -1.13 7.23
C GLY A 142 -8.26 -2.46 6.69
N ALA A 143 -9.03 -3.15 7.53
CA ALA A 143 -9.65 -4.43 7.20
C ALA A 143 -10.94 -4.29 6.37
N SER A 144 -11.59 -3.12 6.39
CA SER A 144 -12.83 -2.83 5.66
C SER A 144 -12.67 -1.61 4.75
N ALA A 145 -13.17 -1.71 3.53
CA ALA A 145 -13.11 -0.59 2.59
C ALA A 145 -13.96 0.60 3.09
N PRO A 146 -13.45 1.84 3.00
CA PRO A 146 -14.22 3.04 3.31
C PRO A 146 -15.35 3.26 2.28
N ALA A 147 -16.30 4.13 2.62
CA ALA A 147 -17.40 4.47 1.71
C ALA A 147 -16.88 4.95 0.33
N GLY A 148 -17.48 4.44 -0.74
CA GLY A 148 -17.05 4.71 -2.12
C GLY A 148 -15.93 3.82 -2.64
N TRP A 149 -15.47 2.84 -1.86
CA TRP A 149 -14.45 1.86 -2.22
C TRP A 149 -14.93 0.43 -1.92
N ILE A 150 -14.31 -0.56 -2.55
CA ILE A 150 -14.48 -1.98 -2.23
C ILE A 150 -13.13 -2.67 -2.12
N LEU A 151 -13.06 -3.79 -1.37
CA LEU A 151 -11.85 -4.62 -1.30
C LEU A 151 -11.59 -5.32 -2.64
N CYS A 152 -10.31 -5.48 -2.97
CA CYS A 152 -9.85 -6.30 -4.08
C CYS A 152 -9.65 -7.75 -3.61
N ASP A 153 -10.74 -8.42 -3.25
CA ASP A 153 -10.76 -9.79 -2.72
C ASP A 153 -11.62 -10.76 -3.56
N GLY A 154 -12.00 -10.35 -4.77
CA GLY A 154 -12.87 -11.12 -5.66
C GLY A 154 -14.37 -10.87 -5.45
N SER A 155 -14.76 -9.99 -4.53
CA SER A 155 -16.16 -9.66 -4.27
C SER A 155 -16.88 -9.07 -5.50
N SER A 156 -18.19 -9.29 -5.58
CA SER A 156 -19.02 -8.69 -6.63
C SER A 156 -19.08 -7.17 -6.47
N VAL A 157 -18.91 -6.45 -7.58
CA VAL A 157 -18.99 -5.00 -7.61
C VAL A 157 -20.44 -4.56 -7.41
N PRO A 158 -20.72 -3.62 -6.48
CA PRO A 158 -22.06 -3.09 -6.27
C PRO A 158 -22.69 -2.51 -7.54
N ASN A 159 -24.00 -2.73 -7.72
CA ASN A 159 -24.75 -2.15 -8.83
C ASN A 159 -24.83 -0.62 -8.71
N GLY A 160 -24.96 0.07 -9.84
CA GLY A 160 -25.04 1.54 -9.89
C GLY A 160 -23.69 2.25 -9.69
N THR A 161 -22.59 1.51 -9.77
CA THR A 161 -21.22 2.05 -9.77
C THR A 161 -20.67 2.07 -11.19
N VAL A 162 -19.77 3.01 -11.50
CA VAL A 162 -19.13 3.10 -12.82
C VAL A 162 -17.96 2.11 -12.95
N LEU A 163 -17.50 1.53 -11.83
CA LEU A 163 -16.40 0.57 -11.81
C LEU A 163 -16.62 -0.64 -12.73
N LYS A 164 -17.85 -1.15 -12.85
CA LYS A 164 -18.14 -2.29 -13.77
C LYS A 164 -17.83 -1.94 -15.23
N ASP A 165 -18.16 -0.72 -15.65
CA ASP A 165 -17.90 -0.25 -17.00
C ASP A 165 -16.40 -0.10 -17.26
N VAL A 166 -15.64 0.31 -16.23
CA VAL A 166 -14.17 0.43 -16.30
C VAL A 166 -13.49 -0.94 -16.34
N LEU A 167 -13.93 -1.89 -15.52
CA LEU A 167 -13.33 -3.23 -15.45
C LEU A 167 -13.74 -4.14 -16.61
N GLY A 168 -14.94 -3.96 -17.15
CA GLY A 168 -15.55 -4.88 -18.11
C GLY A 168 -15.95 -6.23 -17.51
N VAL A 169 -15.95 -6.35 -16.18
CA VAL A 169 -16.32 -7.56 -15.42
C VAL A 169 -17.13 -7.19 -14.18
N ASP A 170 -17.88 -8.16 -13.64
CA ASP A 170 -18.79 -7.96 -12.50
C ASP A 170 -18.13 -8.00 -11.12
N ASN A 171 -16.88 -8.49 -11.03
CA ASN A 171 -16.19 -8.71 -9.76
C ASN A 171 -14.94 -7.83 -9.68
N ALA A 172 -14.64 -7.37 -8.46
CA ALA A 172 -13.35 -6.76 -8.17
C ALA A 172 -12.23 -7.81 -8.38
N PRO A 173 -11.01 -7.39 -8.74
CA PRO A 173 -9.88 -8.32 -8.80
C PRO A 173 -9.60 -8.91 -7.42
N ASP A 174 -9.04 -10.12 -7.36
CA ASP A 174 -8.56 -10.72 -6.12
C ASP A 174 -7.05 -10.53 -6.04
N LEU A 175 -6.62 -9.52 -5.28
CA LEU A 175 -5.23 -9.11 -5.19
C LEU A 175 -4.56 -9.60 -3.90
N ARG A 176 -5.20 -10.50 -3.15
CA ARG A 176 -4.63 -11.06 -1.93
C ARG A 176 -3.38 -11.88 -2.29
N GLY A 177 -2.23 -11.47 -1.75
CA GLY A 177 -0.94 -12.10 -2.05
C GLY A 177 -0.33 -11.72 -3.40
N ILE A 178 -0.94 -10.78 -4.14
CA ILE A 178 -0.48 -10.38 -5.48
C ILE A 178 0.29 -9.05 -5.41
N PHE A 179 1.42 -8.98 -6.10
CA PHE A 179 2.12 -7.72 -6.35
C PHE A 179 1.54 -7.03 -7.58
N LEU A 180 1.36 -5.71 -7.50
CA LEU A 180 0.99 -4.90 -8.66
C LEU A 180 2.22 -4.58 -9.51
N ARG A 181 2.08 -4.73 -10.83
CA ARG A 181 3.10 -4.42 -11.83
C ARG A 181 2.43 -3.66 -12.98
N GLY A 182 3.13 -2.67 -13.54
CA GLY A 182 2.66 -1.96 -14.73
C GLY A 182 2.52 -2.88 -15.94
N THR A 183 1.47 -2.69 -16.74
CA THR A 183 1.24 -3.47 -17.97
C THR A 183 2.19 -3.05 -19.10
N GLY A 184 2.39 -3.96 -20.07
CA GLY A 184 3.19 -3.70 -21.27
C GLY A 184 4.71 -3.83 -21.05
N THR A 185 5.50 -3.35 -22.01
CA THR A 185 6.97 -3.43 -21.97
C THR A 185 7.57 -2.05 -21.78
N SER A 186 8.47 -1.89 -20.81
CA SER A 186 9.21 -0.65 -20.58
C SER A 186 10.07 -0.31 -21.79
N SER A 187 10.06 0.95 -22.24
CA SER A 187 10.99 1.44 -23.27
C SER A 187 12.25 2.08 -22.69
N ALA A 188 12.30 2.30 -21.38
CA ALA A 188 13.34 3.09 -20.71
C ALA A 188 14.22 2.28 -19.75
N TYR A 189 13.66 1.24 -19.13
CA TYR A 189 14.37 0.46 -18.12
C TYR A 189 14.57 -0.98 -18.59
N LYS A 190 15.80 -1.45 -18.39
CA LYS A 190 16.23 -2.81 -18.68
C LYS A 190 16.68 -3.51 -17.42
N ASN A 191 16.58 -4.83 -17.43
CA ASN A 191 17.07 -5.68 -16.35
C ASN A 191 18.60 -5.82 -16.40
N SER A 192 19.18 -6.54 -15.44
CA SER A 192 20.63 -6.81 -15.35
C SER A 192 21.22 -7.56 -16.55
N SER A 193 20.38 -8.13 -17.41
CA SER A 193 20.74 -8.82 -18.65
C SER A 193 20.53 -7.95 -19.90
N ASP A 194 20.30 -6.64 -19.73
CA ASP A 194 20.03 -5.67 -20.80
C ASP A 194 18.74 -5.92 -21.62
N GLU A 195 17.75 -6.60 -21.01
CA GLU A 195 16.43 -6.83 -21.60
C GLU A 195 15.38 -5.89 -20.99
N PHE A 196 14.46 -5.38 -21.81
CA PHE A 196 13.35 -4.56 -21.32
C PHE A 196 12.41 -5.36 -20.41
N LEU A 197 11.92 -4.72 -19.34
CA LEU A 197 10.97 -5.36 -18.44
C LEU A 197 9.56 -5.35 -19.03
N THR A 198 8.94 -6.52 -19.11
CA THR A 198 7.56 -6.71 -19.53
C THR A 198 6.71 -7.11 -18.34
N GLY A 199 5.57 -6.42 -18.16
CA GLY A 199 4.53 -6.82 -17.23
C GLY A 199 3.34 -7.48 -17.93
N PRO A 200 2.34 -7.92 -17.14
CA PRO A 200 1.19 -8.64 -17.68
C PRO A 200 0.35 -7.75 -18.59
N ASN A 201 -0.53 -8.38 -19.37
CA ASN A 201 -1.66 -7.66 -19.97
C ASN A 201 -2.54 -7.03 -18.89
N LEU A 202 -3.24 -5.94 -19.24
CA LEU A 202 -4.15 -5.26 -18.33
C LEU A 202 -5.16 -6.27 -17.71
N ASN A 203 -5.31 -6.22 -16.38
CA ASN A 203 -6.19 -7.09 -15.58
C ASN A 203 -5.86 -8.59 -15.61
N ASN A 204 -4.63 -8.98 -15.99
CA ASN A 204 -4.17 -10.37 -15.94
C ASN A 204 -3.15 -10.61 -14.81
N TYR A 205 -3.13 -11.85 -14.32
CA TYR A 205 -2.18 -12.33 -13.32
C TYR A 205 -0.97 -12.98 -13.98
N GLU A 206 0.21 -12.79 -13.41
CA GLU A 206 1.43 -13.56 -13.75
C GLU A 206 1.72 -14.54 -12.62
N LYS A 207 2.31 -15.69 -12.97
CA LYS A 207 2.86 -16.62 -11.98
C LYS A 207 4.21 -16.11 -11.48
N ASP A 208 4.62 -16.60 -10.32
CA ASP A 208 5.97 -16.38 -9.82
C ASP A 208 6.99 -16.98 -10.80
N GLN A 209 8.10 -16.27 -10.97
CA GLN A 209 9.19 -16.67 -11.85
C GLN A 209 10.53 -16.31 -11.22
N VAL A 210 11.47 -17.23 -11.29
CA VAL A 210 12.89 -16.97 -11.04
C VAL A 210 13.61 -17.06 -12.37
N ARG A 211 14.54 -16.13 -12.62
CA ARG A 211 15.36 -16.19 -13.83
C ARG A 211 16.18 -17.47 -13.81
N ASN A 212 16.31 -18.11 -14.98
CA ASN A 212 17.22 -19.23 -15.15
C ASN A 212 18.64 -18.81 -14.71
N HIS A 213 19.30 -19.65 -13.92
CA HIS A 213 20.64 -19.38 -13.42
C HIS A 213 21.42 -20.69 -13.32
N ASN A 214 22.74 -20.58 -13.44
CA ASN A 214 23.65 -21.71 -13.31
C ASN A 214 24.36 -21.63 -11.97
N HIS A 215 24.56 -22.78 -11.35
CA HIS A 215 25.52 -22.93 -10.26
C HIS A 215 26.87 -23.34 -10.86
N SER A 216 27.96 -22.74 -10.38
CA SER A 216 29.28 -23.33 -10.60
C SER A 216 29.31 -24.75 -10.03
N VAL A 217 30.14 -25.63 -10.58
CA VAL A 217 30.50 -26.89 -9.90
C VAL A 217 31.01 -26.49 -8.50
N GLY A 218 30.20 -26.75 -7.47
CA GLY A 218 30.61 -26.53 -6.08
C GLY A 218 31.80 -27.42 -5.72
N THR A 219 32.16 -27.48 -4.44
CA THR A 219 33.05 -28.52 -3.89
C THR A 219 32.31 -29.86 -3.82
N TYR A 220 31.86 -30.37 -4.96
CA TYR A 220 31.40 -31.75 -5.07
C TYR A 220 32.63 -32.66 -4.91
N VAL A 221 32.83 -33.16 -3.69
CA VAL A 221 33.93 -34.07 -3.37
C VAL A 221 33.39 -35.49 -3.45
N LEU A 222 34.08 -36.35 -4.19
CA LEU A 222 33.84 -37.79 -4.15
C LEU A 222 34.08 -38.29 -2.71
N SER A 223 33.12 -39.00 -2.13
CA SER A 223 33.25 -39.53 -0.77
C SER A 223 34.34 -40.61 -0.65
N ASN A 224 34.72 -41.23 -1.77
CA ASN A 224 35.84 -42.18 -1.84
C ASN A 224 36.32 -42.29 -3.29
N ALA A 225 37.63 -42.21 -3.55
CA ALA A 225 38.19 -42.63 -4.84
C ALA A 225 38.01 -44.15 -4.94
N GLY A 226 37.20 -44.61 -5.89
CA GLY A 226 36.92 -46.03 -6.06
C GLY A 226 38.15 -46.72 -6.65
N ALA A 227 38.64 -47.75 -5.98
CA ALA A 227 39.68 -48.64 -6.51
C ALA A 227 39.06 -50.02 -6.70
N HIS A 228 39.12 -50.60 -7.91
CA HIS A 228 38.71 -51.99 -8.14
C HIS A 228 39.58 -52.70 -9.21
N SER A 229 39.73 -54.01 -9.08
CA SER A 229 40.51 -54.90 -9.98
C SER A 229 39.67 -56.12 -10.41
N HIS A 230 40.01 -56.73 -11.54
CA HIS A 230 39.39 -57.96 -12.07
C HIS A 230 40.35 -59.17 -12.02
N SER A 231 39.81 -60.35 -11.70
CA SER A 231 40.56 -61.62 -11.75
C SER A 231 40.38 -62.33 -13.10
N TYR A 232 41.43 -62.91 -13.65
CA TYR A 232 41.34 -63.77 -14.82
C TYR A 232 42.32 -64.94 -14.74
N TYR A 233 42.02 -66.02 -15.49
CA TYR A 233 42.86 -67.21 -15.56
C TYR A 233 43.62 -67.23 -16.88
N LYS A 234 44.93 -67.51 -16.85
CA LYS A 234 45.69 -67.88 -18.05
C LYS A 234 45.87 -69.40 -18.05
N TYR A 235 45.40 -70.03 -19.12
CA TYR A 235 45.75 -71.41 -19.42
C TYR A 235 47.12 -71.40 -20.10
N THR A 236 48.17 -71.74 -19.34
CA THR A 236 49.50 -71.90 -19.90
C THR A 236 49.56 -73.22 -20.66
N GLY A 237 49.46 -73.16 -21.99
CA GLY A 237 49.85 -74.27 -22.84
C GLY A 237 51.35 -74.47 -22.71
N GLY A 238 51.79 -75.39 -21.85
CA GLY A 238 53.19 -75.75 -21.74
C GLY A 238 53.64 -76.39 -23.05
N ALA A 239 54.46 -75.67 -23.83
CA ALA A 239 55.34 -76.30 -24.80
C ALA A 239 56.41 -77.07 -24.01
N HIS A 240 56.03 -78.24 -23.49
CA HIS A 240 57.01 -79.15 -22.93
C HIS A 240 57.76 -79.79 -24.09
N SER A 241 59.00 -79.32 -24.26
CA SER A 241 60.06 -80.02 -24.98
C SER A 241 59.98 -81.50 -24.66
N LYS A 242 59.81 -82.35 -25.69
CA LYS A 242 59.72 -83.80 -25.52
C LYS A 242 61.00 -84.32 -24.87
N VAL A 243 60.93 -84.62 -23.58
CA VAL A 243 61.80 -85.60 -22.95
C VAL A 243 60.95 -86.85 -22.79
N ASN A 244 61.31 -87.89 -23.54
CA ASN A 244 60.64 -89.18 -23.61
C ASN A 244 60.25 -89.72 -22.22
N VAL A 245 58.97 -89.66 -21.88
CA VAL A 245 58.34 -90.63 -20.99
C VAL A 245 56.91 -90.84 -21.48
N ASP A 246 56.67 -92.01 -22.09
CA ASP A 246 55.34 -92.49 -22.52
C ASP A 246 54.45 -92.75 -21.29
N VAL A 247 53.61 -91.79 -20.90
CA VAL A 247 52.28 -92.03 -20.33
C VAL A 247 51.42 -90.82 -20.71
N GLY A 248 50.50 -91.02 -21.66
CA GLY A 248 49.62 -89.96 -22.19
C GLY A 248 48.68 -89.40 -21.13
N GLY A 249 48.89 -88.14 -20.76
CA GLY A 249 47.95 -87.33 -20.01
C GLY A 249 48.23 -85.86 -20.28
N TYR A 250 47.28 -85.14 -20.89
CA TYR A 250 47.37 -83.69 -21.04
C TYR A 250 47.03 -83.04 -19.70
N GLY A 251 48.05 -82.62 -18.95
CA GLY A 251 47.87 -81.79 -17.76
C GLY A 251 47.59 -80.35 -18.18
N TYR A 252 46.39 -79.85 -17.89
CA TYR A 252 46.09 -78.42 -18.03
C TYR A 252 46.29 -77.74 -16.67
N GLY A 253 47.35 -76.94 -16.54
CA GLY A 253 47.51 -76.01 -15.42
C GLY A 253 46.80 -74.70 -15.73
N SER A 254 46.17 -74.09 -14.72
CA SER A 254 45.64 -72.72 -14.81
C SER A 254 46.22 -71.87 -13.68
N ASP A 255 46.79 -70.72 -14.04
CA ASP A 255 47.25 -69.70 -13.10
C ASP A 255 46.19 -68.59 -12.98
N SER A 256 45.96 -68.12 -11.76
CA SER A 256 45.06 -66.99 -11.47
C SER A 256 45.86 -65.69 -11.33
N TYR A 257 45.43 -64.64 -12.04
CA TYR A 257 46.03 -63.30 -12.00
C TYR A 257 44.97 -62.23 -11.71
N GLN A 258 45.39 -61.11 -11.13
CA GLN A 258 44.57 -59.89 -11.00
C GLN A 258 45.05 -58.85 -12.01
N THR A 259 44.12 -58.07 -12.55
CA THR A 259 44.42 -56.83 -13.27
C THR A 259 44.78 -55.72 -12.28
N ASP A 260 45.44 -54.66 -12.75
CA ASP A 260 45.71 -53.48 -11.93
C ASP A 260 44.38 -52.78 -11.54
N THR A 261 44.41 -52.03 -10.45
CA THR A 261 43.25 -51.51 -9.70
C THR A 261 42.54 -50.32 -10.39
N GLN A 262 42.79 -50.12 -11.68
CA GLN A 262 42.34 -48.95 -12.46
C GLN A 262 41.62 -49.38 -13.73
N GLY A 263 40.46 -50.03 -13.57
CA GLY A 263 39.44 -50.14 -14.61
C GLY A 263 38.52 -48.92 -14.64
N ASP A 264 38.00 -48.60 -15.83
CA ASP A 264 37.09 -47.47 -16.09
C ASP A 264 35.77 -47.65 -15.30
N HIS A 265 35.45 -46.72 -14.39
CA HIS A 265 34.21 -46.78 -13.60
C HIS A 265 33.64 -45.40 -13.27
N ALA A 266 32.33 -45.35 -13.01
CA ALA A 266 31.58 -44.14 -12.70
C ALA A 266 31.34 -43.98 -11.20
N HIS A 267 31.35 -42.73 -10.72
CA HIS A 267 30.94 -42.37 -9.37
C HIS A 267 29.57 -41.69 -9.36
N ASN A 268 28.73 -42.05 -8.38
CA ASN A 268 27.53 -41.29 -8.08
C ASN A 268 27.92 -40.11 -7.19
N MET A 269 27.85 -38.89 -7.73
CA MET A 269 27.93 -37.67 -6.93
C MET A 269 26.54 -37.34 -6.38
N SER A 270 26.42 -37.19 -5.06
CA SER A 270 25.22 -36.67 -4.41
C SER A 270 25.58 -35.54 -3.45
N GLY A 271 24.81 -34.46 -3.49
CA GLY A 271 25.01 -33.27 -2.67
C GLY A 271 24.03 -32.16 -3.06
N ASN A 272 23.78 -31.23 -2.15
CA ASN A 272 22.98 -30.03 -2.41
C ASN A 272 23.90 -28.88 -2.86
N SER A 273 23.56 -28.16 -3.95
CA SER A 273 24.26 -26.91 -4.34
C SER A 273 23.92 -25.69 -3.45
N GLY A 274 23.13 -25.92 -2.40
CA GLY A 274 22.74 -24.93 -1.42
C GLY A 274 22.12 -25.64 -0.22
N ASN A 275 22.74 -25.49 0.94
CA ASN A 275 22.08 -25.74 2.21
C ASN A 275 21.28 -24.47 2.54
N PRO A 276 19.94 -24.47 2.57
CA PRO A 276 19.19 -23.27 2.90
C PRO A 276 19.38 -22.94 4.37
N THR A 277 20.42 -22.18 4.70
CA THR A 277 20.59 -21.58 6.00
C THR A 277 19.60 -20.41 6.10
N ALA A 278 18.40 -20.72 6.58
CA ALA A 278 17.24 -19.84 6.79
C ALA A 278 16.44 -19.42 5.52
N ASN A 279 15.11 -19.29 5.70
CA ASN A 279 14.11 -18.83 4.71
C ASN A 279 13.84 -19.75 3.49
N SER A 280 13.84 -21.07 3.67
CA SER A 280 13.32 -22.01 2.66
C SER A 280 11.79 -22.08 2.71
N GLY A 281 11.11 -21.30 1.87
CA GLY A 281 9.65 -21.34 1.69
C GLY A 281 9.22 -21.91 0.33
N SER A 282 7.93 -22.09 0.13
CA SER A 282 7.33 -22.57 -1.14
C SER A 282 7.19 -21.48 -2.22
N GLU A 283 7.62 -20.26 -1.93
CA GLU A 283 7.41 -19.08 -2.77
C GLU A 283 8.66 -18.19 -2.71
N ASN A 284 9.11 -17.69 -3.86
CA ASN A 284 10.13 -16.66 -3.92
C ASN A 284 9.47 -15.29 -3.73
N LYS A 285 9.70 -14.66 -2.59
CA LYS A 285 9.18 -13.32 -2.27
C LYS A 285 10.22 -12.46 -1.58
N PRO A 286 10.29 -11.15 -1.93
CA PRO A 286 11.04 -10.20 -1.12
C PRO A 286 10.33 -9.98 0.23
N ALA A 287 11.04 -9.36 1.18
CA ALA A 287 10.41 -8.88 2.41
C ALA A 287 9.25 -7.92 2.08
N SER A 288 8.11 -8.07 2.75
CA SER A 288 6.89 -7.31 2.47
C SER A 288 6.11 -6.99 3.74
N TYR A 289 5.27 -5.94 3.66
CA TYR A 289 4.31 -5.57 4.71
C TYR A 289 2.90 -5.80 4.18
N GLY A 290 2.04 -6.43 5.00
CA GLY A 290 0.68 -6.80 4.61
C GLY A 290 -0.28 -5.62 4.66
N VAL A 291 -0.91 -5.32 3.52
CA VAL A 291 -1.99 -4.35 3.38
C VAL A 291 -3.11 -4.97 2.55
N THR A 292 -4.33 -4.46 2.70
CA THR A 292 -5.40 -4.76 1.74
C THR A 292 -5.23 -3.87 0.51
N TYR A 293 -5.77 -4.31 -0.63
CA TYR A 293 -5.99 -3.43 -1.77
C TYR A 293 -7.46 -3.06 -1.82
N ILE A 294 -7.74 -1.77 -2.02
CA ILE A 294 -9.08 -1.25 -2.28
C ILE A 294 -9.14 -0.66 -3.68
N ILE A 295 -10.30 -0.77 -4.32
CA ILE A 295 -10.57 -0.20 -5.64
C ILE A 295 -11.75 0.77 -5.56
N LYS A 296 -11.60 1.91 -6.21
CA LYS A 296 -12.63 2.97 -6.23
C LYS A 296 -13.83 2.52 -7.06
N LEU A 297 -15.01 2.59 -6.44
CA LEU A 297 -16.32 2.35 -7.09
C LEU A 297 -16.67 3.44 -8.12
#